data_AF-A0A1I2GXI1-F1
#
_entry.id   AF-A0A1I2GXI1-F1
#
_cell.length_a   1.000
_cell.length_b   1.000
_cell.length_c   1.000
_cell.angle_alpha   90.00
_cell.angle_beta   90.00
_cell.angle_gamma   90.00
#
_symmetry.space_group_name_H-M   'P 1'
#
loop_
_entity.id
_entity.type
_entity.pdbx_description
1 polymer ?
#
loop_
_entity_poly.entity_id
_entity_poly.type
_entity_poly.pdbx_seq_one_letter_code
_entity_poly.pdbx_strand_id
1 'polypeptide(L)'
;MSNGFEVTPRVLTTSARQVQSLAARFGGLGAQVQSSAASAAAANPSYLTSAAANEVAAEITRAAAVLAEALISHAGGLGNAAVTYTSTDKRAAWMMKRVRLGVPAGATYA
;
A
#
# COMPACT_ATOMS: atom_id res chain seq x y z
N MET A 1 19.73 20.44 -13.80
CA MET A 1 19.33 20.52 -12.38
C MET A 1 17.94 19.93 -12.28
N SER A 2 17.82 18.65 -11.96
CA SER A 2 16.49 18.02 -11.82
C SER A 2 15.82 18.65 -10.60
N ASN A 3 14.65 19.26 -10.80
CA ASN A 3 13.74 19.59 -9.71
C ASN A 3 13.35 18.27 -9.04
N GLY A 4 14.17 17.83 -8.09
CA GLY A 4 13.85 16.68 -7.26
C GLY A 4 12.54 17.04 -6.58
N PHE A 5 11.46 16.37 -6.97
CA PHE A 5 10.24 16.35 -6.20
C PHE A 5 10.68 15.89 -4.80
N GLU A 6 10.83 16.81 -3.85
CA GLU A 6 11.02 16.49 -2.45
C GLU A 6 9.71 15.88 -1.96
N VAL A 7 9.51 14.59 -2.26
CA VAL A 7 8.40 13.84 -1.71
C VAL A 7 8.75 13.66 -0.24
N THR A 8 8.18 14.54 0.58
CA THR A 8 8.40 14.51 2.03
C THR A 8 7.92 13.17 2.59
N PRO A 9 8.58 12.62 3.63
CA PRO A 9 8.16 11.37 4.29
C PRO A 9 6.67 11.38 4.72
N ARG A 10 6.13 12.57 5.01
CA ARG A 10 4.71 12.79 5.29
C ARG A 10 3.81 12.44 4.10
N VAL A 11 4.18 12.84 2.88
CA VAL A 11 3.41 12.53 1.66
C VAL A 11 3.43 11.03 1.38
N LEU A 12 4.59 10.39 1.54
CA LEU A 12 4.74 8.93 1.36
C LEU A 12 3.89 8.15 2.37
N THR A 13 3.91 8.55 3.65
CA THR A 13 3.10 7.90 4.69
C THR A 13 1.60 8.12 4.51
N THR A 14 1.17 9.32 4.10
CA THR A 14 -0.24 9.58 3.74
C THR A 14 -0.67 8.74 2.55
N SER A 15 0.15 8.64 1.51
CA SER A 15 -0.12 7.82 0.33
C SER A 15 -0.23 6.34 0.69
N ALA A 16 0.68 5.82 1.55
CA ALA A 16 0.63 4.44 2.03
C ALA A 16 -0.70 4.14 2.75
N ARG A 17 -1.19 5.05 3.61
CA ARG A 17 -2.49 4.89 4.29
C ARG A 17 -3.67 4.91 3.33
N GLN A 18 -3.64 5.78 2.32
CA GLN A 18 -4.69 5.83 1.30
C GLN A 18 -4.75 4.51 0.50
N VAL A 19 -3.59 3.98 0.11
CA VAL A 19 -3.48 2.70 -0.60
C VAL A 19 -3.94 1.53 0.30
N GLN A 20 -3.60 1.53 1.59
CA GLN A 20 -4.11 0.54 2.54
C GLN A 20 -5.64 0.60 2.69
N SER A 21 -6.21 1.81 2.77
CA SER A 21 -7.66 1.97 2.81
C SER A 21 -8.32 1.45 1.54
N LEU A 22 -7.69 1.67 0.37
CA LEU A 22 -8.16 1.13 -0.90
C LEU A 22 -8.09 -0.40 -0.92
N ALA A 23 -7.00 -1.00 -0.46
CA ALA A 23 -6.86 -2.46 -0.36
C ALA A 23 -7.96 -3.08 0.52
N ALA A 24 -8.27 -2.44 1.67
CA ALA A 24 -9.35 -2.90 2.55
C ALA A 24 -10.73 -2.86 1.87
N ARG A 25 -10.99 -1.85 1.04
CA ARG A 25 -12.24 -1.77 0.25
C ARG A 25 -12.34 -2.91 -0.76
N PHE A 26 -11.24 -3.24 -1.45
CA PHE A 26 -11.21 -4.39 -2.36
C PHE A 26 -11.37 -5.73 -1.64
N GLY A 27 -10.80 -5.88 -0.44
CA GLY A 27 -11.07 -7.03 0.42
C GLY A 27 -12.56 -7.19 0.76
N GLY A 28 -13.28 -6.08 0.97
CA GLY A 28 -14.71 -6.08 1.24
C GLY A 28 -15.61 -6.33 0.02
N LEU A 29 -15.14 -6.03 -1.20
CA LEU A 29 -15.91 -6.21 -2.44
C LEU A 29 -16.22 -7.68 -2.72
N GLY A 30 -15.30 -8.60 -2.40
CA GLY A 30 -15.54 -10.04 -2.60
C GLY A 30 -16.78 -10.55 -1.87
N ALA A 31 -16.99 -10.12 -0.62
CA ALA A 31 -18.16 -10.48 0.16
C ALA A 31 -19.46 -9.92 -0.43
N GLN A 32 -19.43 -8.69 -0.95
CA GLN A 32 -20.59 -8.07 -1.62
C GLN A 32 -20.94 -8.77 -2.93
N VAL A 33 -19.92 -9.19 -3.69
CA VAL A 33 -20.10 -9.93 -4.95
C VAL A 33 -20.66 -11.32 -4.68
N GLN A 34 -20.15 -12.05 -3.68
CA GLN A 34 -20.71 -13.34 -3.30
C GLN A 34 -22.16 -13.22 -2.81
N SER A 35 -22.47 -12.21 -1.99
CA SER A 35 -23.84 -11.96 -1.54
C SER A 35 -24.78 -11.68 -2.71
N SER A 36 -24.34 -10.86 -3.68
CA SER A 36 -25.13 -10.55 -4.88
C SER A 36 -25.33 -11.76 -5.79
N ALA A 37 -24.30 -12.59 -5.96
CA ALA A 37 -24.38 -13.82 -6.73
C ALA A 37 -25.32 -14.85 -6.07
N ALA A 38 -25.28 -14.97 -4.75
CA ALA A 38 -26.21 -15.82 -4.01
C ALA A 38 -27.67 -15.35 -4.17
N SER A 39 -27.92 -14.03 -4.11
CA SER A 39 -29.25 -13.47 -4.38
C SER A 39 -29.70 -13.72 -5.82
N ALA A 40 -28.81 -13.58 -6.81
CA ALA A 40 -29.12 -13.85 -8.22
C ALA A 40 -29.42 -15.34 -8.48
N ALA A 41 -28.67 -16.25 -7.83
CA ALA A 41 -28.90 -17.69 -7.89
C ALA A 41 -30.24 -18.10 -7.24
N ALA A 42 -30.64 -17.44 -6.15
CA ALA A 42 -31.93 -17.65 -5.52
C ALA A 42 -33.10 -17.17 -6.40
N ALA A 43 -32.92 -16.08 -7.15
CA ALA A 43 -33.92 -15.57 -8.08
C ALA A 43 -34.04 -16.41 -9.37
N ASN A 44 -32.95 -17.07 -9.80
CA ASN A 44 -32.90 -17.85 -11.04
C ASN A 44 -32.39 -19.28 -10.80
N PRO A 45 -33.23 -20.18 -10.22
CA PRO A 45 -32.80 -21.50 -9.74
C PRO A 45 -32.45 -22.50 -10.85
N SER A 46 -32.53 -22.11 -12.13
CA SER A 46 -32.00 -22.92 -13.22
C SER A 46 -30.54 -23.25 -12.94
N TYR A 47 -30.23 -24.54 -12.76
CA TYR A 47 -28.94 -25.04 -12.28
C TYR A 47 -27.74 -24.49 -13.07
N LEU A 48 -27.90 -24.26 -14.39
CA LEU A 48 -26.87 -23.70 -15.28
C LEU A 48 -26.56 -22.23 -14.98
N THR A 49 -27.59 -21.41 -14.76
CA THR A 49 -27.42 -19.96 -14.48
C THR A 49 -26.82 -19.73 -13.10
N SER A 50 -27.23 -20.53 -12.10
CA SER A 50 -26.69 -20.45 -10.74
C SER A 50 -25.22 -20.89 -10.67
N ALA A 51 -24.84 -21.93 -11.43
CA ALA A 51 -23.44 -22.37 -11.51
C ALA A 51 -22.55 -21.28 -12.14
N ALA A 52 -22.97 -20.71 -13.29
CA ALA A 52 -22.23 -19.65 -13.96
C ALA A 52 -22.09 -18.39 -13.08
N ALA A 53 -23.15 -18.00 -12.36
CA ALA A 53 -23.11 -16.86 -11.44
C ALA A 53 -22.11 -17.06 -10.29
N ASN A 54 -22.05 -18.27 -9.74
CA ASN A 54 -21.10 -18.63 -8.68
C ASN A 54 -19.65 -18.64 -9.18
N GLU A 55 -19.40 -19.17 -10.38
CA GLU A 55 -18.06 -19.16 -10.99
C GLU A 55 -17.56 -17.74 -11.25
N VAL A 56 -18.40 -16.87 -11.82
CA VAL A 56 -18.06 -15.46 -12.05
C VAL A 56 -17.80 -14.73 -10.73
N ALA A 57 -18.62 -14.99 -9.70
CA ALA A 57 -18.41 -14.41 -8.38
C ALA A 57 -17.10 -14.86 -7.74
N ALA A 58 -16.74 -16.14 -7.90
CA ALA A 58 -15.47 -16.68 -7.42
C ALA A 58 -14.27 -16.04 -8.14
N GLU A 59 -14.36 -15.85 -9.46
CA GLU A 59 -13.30 -15.21 -10.24
C GLU A 59 -13.11 -13.74 -9.83
N ILE A 60 -14.20 -12.99 -9.69
CA ILE A 60 -14.15 -11.60 -9.22
C ILE A 60 -13.55 -11.52 -7.82
N THR A 61 -13.91 -12.44 -6.93
CA THR A 61 -13.36 -12.51 -5.57
C THR A 61 -11.86 -12.77 -5.59
N ARG A 62 -11.40 -13.69 -6.45
CA ARG A 62 -9.97 -13.97 -6.62
C ARG A 62 -9.21 -12.77 -7.18
N ALA A 63 -9.74 -12.13 -8.22
CA ALA A 63 -9.14 -10.94 -8.82
C ALA A 63 -9.07 -9.77 -7.81
N ALA A 64 -10.11 -9.57 -7.01
CA ALA A 64 -10.13 -8.55 -5.96
C ALA A 64 -9.07 -8.84 -4.87
N ALA A 65 -8.87 -10.10 -4.50
CA ALA A 65 -7.84 -10.51 -3.55
C ALA A 65 -6.42 -10.23 -4.08
N VAL A 66 -6.14 -10.58 -5.35
CA VAL A 66 -4.86 -10.30 -6.00
C VAL A 66 -4.58 -8.79 -6.05
N LEU A 67 -5.60 -7.99 -6.39
CA LEU A 67 -5.47 -6.54 -6.40
C LEU A 67 -5.22 -5.98 -4.99
N ALA A 68 -5.93 -6.47 -3.97
CA ALA A 68 -5.72 -6.06 -2.59
C ALA A 68 -4.29 -6.36 -2.12
N GLU A 69 -3.75 -7.53 -2.46
CA GLU A 69 -2.37 -7.92 -2.15
C GLU A 69 -1.35 -7.01 -2.84
N ALA A 70 -1.56 -6.70 -4.14
CA ALA A 70 -0.71 -5.77 -4.88
C ALA A 70 -0.71 -4.36 -4.25
N LEU A 71 -1.88 -3.87 -3.82
CA LEU A 71 -2.01 -2.59 -3.12
C LEU A 71 -1.31 -2.61 -1.76
N ILE A 72 -1.43 -3.69 -0.98
CA ILE A 72 -0.74 -3.84 0.31
C ILE A 72 0.78 -3.80 0.10
N SER A 73 1.29 -4.54 -0.90
CA SER A 73 2.71 -4.53 -1.26
C SER A 73 3.19 -3.12 -1.65
N HIS A 74 2.41 -2.41 -2.47
CA HIS A 74 2.72 -1.03 -2.86
C HIS A 74 2.74 -0.07 -1.66
N ALA A 75 1.78 -0.18 -0.74
CA ALA A 75 1.76 0.61 0.49
C ALA A 75 2.98 0.32 1.39
N GLY A 76 3.42 -0.94 1.45
CA GLY A 76 4.66 -1.34 2.12
C GLY A 76 5.89 -0.66 1.51
N GLY A 77 5.97 -0.61 0.18
CA GLY A 77 7.03 0.11 -0.54
C GLY A 77 7.06 1.61 -0.22
N LEU A 78 5.90 2.26 -0.18
CA LEU A 78 5.78 3.67 0.21
C LEU A 78 6.21 3.91 1.67
N GLY A 79 5.86 3.00 2.59
CA GLY A 79 6.30 3.05 3.98
C GLY A 79 7.81 2.92 4.12
N ASN A 80 8.43 1.96 3.41
CA ASN A 80 9.87 1.77 3.41
C ASN A 80 10.63 2.98 2.82
N ALA A 81 10.08 3.57 1.75
CA ALA A 81 10.62 4.81 1.19
C ALA A 81 10.60 5.93 2.24
N ALA A 82 9.49 6.13 2.95
CA ALA A 82 9.38 7.17 3.98
C ALA A 82 10.42 7.00 5.10
N VAL A 83 10.66 5.77 5.55
CA VAL A 83 11.69 5.45 6.55
C VAL A 83 13.09 5.77 6.02
N THR A 84 13.37 5.37 4.77
CA THR A 84 14.67 5.60 4.13
C THR A 84 14.99 7.09 4.01
N TYR A 85 14.04 7.90 3.50
CA TYR A 85 14.19 9.36 3.44
C TYR A 85 14.45 9.96 4.83
N THR A 86 13.63 9.62 5.82
CA THR A 86 13.78 10.14 7.19
C THR A 86 15.14 9.79 7.81
N SER A 87 15.65 8.58 7.56
CA SER A 87 16.95 8.16 8.07
C SER A 87 18.11 8.92 7.39
N THR A 88 17.98 9.19 6.10
CA THR A 88 18.96 9.94 5.30
C THR A 88 19.03 11.40 5.76
N ASP A 89 17.87 12.05 5.96
CA ASP A 89 17.78 13.42 6.46
C ASP A 89 18.38 13.57 7.86
N LYS A 90 18.09 12.62 8.77
CA LYS A 90 18.68 12.60 10.11
C LYS A 90 20.20 12.47 10.06
N ARG A 91 20.71 11.62 9.17
CA ARG A 91 22.17 11.44 8.98
C ARG A 91 22.81 12.71 8.43
N ALA A 92 22.20 13.35 7.44
CA ALA A 92 22.67 14.62 6.88
C ALA A 92 22.69 15.74 7.93
N ALA A 93 21.60 15.89 8.70
CA ALA A 93 21.51 16.87 9.78
C ALA A 93 22.59 16.65 10.85
N TRP A 94 22.84 15.39 11.22
CA TRP A 94 23.92 15.05 12.15
C TRP A 94 25.32 15.39 11.59
N MET A 95 25.58 15.10 10.32
CA MET A 95 26.85 15.48 9.68
C MET A 95 27.04 16.99 9.64
N MET A 96 26.02 17.77 9.26
CA MET A 96 26.09 19.24 9.26
C MET A 96 26.36 19.79 10.66
N LYS A 97 25.74 19.21 11.70
CA LYS A 97 26.01 19.58 13.10
C LYS A 97 27.47 19.32 13.47
N ARG A 98 28.07 18.20 13.06
CA ARG A 98 29.49 17.91 13.31
C ARG A 98 30.42 18.90 12.63
N VAL A 99 30.16 19.20 11.35
CA VAL A 99 30.94 20.19 10.59
C VAL A 99 30.86 21.55 11.26
N ARG A 100 29.66 21.99 11.66
CA ARG A 100 29.46 23.26 12.38
C ARG A 100 30.23 23.34 13.70
N LEU A 101 30.35 22.22 14.41
CA LEU A 101 31.09 22.12 15.67
C LEU A 101 32.60 21.97 15.47
N GLY A 102 33.10 21.99 14.23
CA GLY A 102 34.52 21.76 13.93
C GLY A 102 34.99 20.34 14.25
N VAL A 103 34.07 19.38 14.42
CA VAL A 103 34.39 17.99 14.76
C VAL A 103 34.77 17.26 13.48
N PRO A 104 36.07 16.91 13.27
CA PRO A 104 36.48 16.23 12.05
C PRO A 104 35.79 14.87 11.91
N ALA A 105 35.52 14.45 10.68
CA ALA A 105 34.91 13.18 10.34
C ALA A 105 35.85 12.01 10.67
N GLY A 106 35.97 11.69 11.96
CA GLY A 106 36.95 10.72 12.48
C GLY A 106 37.24 10.87 13.97
N ALA A 107 36.81 11.96 14.63
CA ALA A 107 36.87 12.05 16.09
C ALA A 107 35.90 11.03 16.72
N THR A 108 36.43 9.86 17.07
CA THR A 108 35.85 8.98 18.09
C THR A 108 36.13 9.62 19.44
N TYR A 109 35.09 9.81 20.25
CA TYR A 109 35.20 10.36 21.60
C TYR A 109 36.22 9.53 22.39
N ALA A 110 37.30 10.18 22.85
CA ALA A 110 38.22 9.62 23.84
C ALA A 110 37.68 9.90 25.25
#